data_AF-A0A6N9FJS7-F1
#
_entry.id   AF-A0A6N9FJS7-F1
#
_cell.length_a   1.000
_cell.length_b   1.000
_cell.length_c   1.000
_cell.angle_alpha   90.00
_cell.angle_beta   90.00
_cell.angle_gamma   90.00
#
_symmetry.space_group_name_H-M   'P 1'
#
loop_
_entity.id
_entity.type
_entity.pdbx_description
1 polymer ?
#
loop_
_entity_poly.entity_id
_entity_poly.type
_entity_poly.pdbx_seq_one_letter_code
_entity_poly.pdbx_strand_id
1 'polypeptide(L)'
;MKLPILIMTGYKVMRDKTDWRPHARDAAVWLRLQMLQKAGVLSDVGAKELAAINERRDYLNRSVEDSDFFGSYISGFRQIVGDASPIIKATPDSRLRTAHELRQDPTPELQQGWSTFCRSDPQGAFDSLSGGELTPENAGLWAEFLAGLAFGDEQNKAIRHELSLKALEHLRDIDTDVLLPMHSSLCDVIHFGPRNRVDDVDGWLDRLWAVMSSQSEETTDLADDLFDDLYGRAINSPAGRLAETLLREISKRRKSEKEPTAIQQGLLRRICEDEGKSGLLGRAVFAQDVAFLLTVDRRFVEETLKPYMNSSEPEGAVLRSVMLKYGRITPGVTQVLAEAIKAGIVEPLSNDDMASTIAANILRPALADLREDEEVEWGLFAADVSQLLRGAPQAIRSGALDVLSRWLNDYETGAESGWHEMVAPFFERVWPKERKFLDASLTPHLIDLAVGSGEEFPAALKMLRPYISPYDQGHGSLHGIRSSDAPERFPKETLELLWLVCGPNSRASFFELHKIIDRLIESDPDIETDRRLQWLEQHAERV
;
A
#
# COMPACT_ATOMS: atom_id res chain seq x y z
N MET A 1 -2.67 11.35 -13.66
CA MET A 1 -2.18 10.24 -14.51
C MET A 1 -3.40 9.68 -15.23
N LYS A 2 -3.57 9.91 -16.55
CA LYS A 2 -4.78 9.45 -17.28
C LYS A 2 -4.39 8.42 -18.34
N LEU A 3 -5.20 7.35 -18.37
CA LEU A 3 -4.97 6.13 -19.14
C LEU A 3 -4.89 6.38 -20.66
N PRO A 4 -4.02 5.66 -21.37
CA PRO A 4 -3.95 5.69 -22.82
C PRO A 4 -5.22 5.10 -23.45
N ILE A 5 -5.64 5.68 -24.58
CA ILE A 5 -6.66 5.04 -25.43
C ILE A 5 -6.01 3.83 -26.08
N LEU A 6 -6.39 2.64 -25.63
CA LEU A 6 -5.98 1.38 -26.25
C LEU A 6 -6.73 1.20 -27.58
N ILE A 7 -6.00 1.17 -28.68
CA ILE A 7 -6.49 0.52 -29.89
C ILE A 7 -6.26 -0.98 -29.71
N MET A 8 -7.23 -1.66 -29.13
CA MET A 8 -7.26 -3.12 -29.13
C MET A 8 -7.62 -3.60 -30.53
N THR A 9 -6.64 -4.06 -31.31
CA THR A 9 -6.91 -4.99 -32.40
C THR A 9 -7.25 -6.35 -31.80
N GLY A 10 -8.49 -6.50 -31.33
CA GLY A 10 -9.05 -7.81 -31.04
C GLY A 10 -9.26 -8.57 -32.34
N TYR A 11 -8.87 -9.85 -32.36
CA TYR A 11 -9.27 -10.75 -33.45
C TYR A 11 -10.80 -10.69 -33.61
N LYS A 12 -11.29 -10.40 -34.82
CA LYS A 12 -12.71 -10.44 -35.15
C LYS A 12 -13.24 -11.87 -34.99
N VAL A 13 -13.69 -12.22 -33.80
CA VAL A 13 -14.56 -13.38 -33.60
C VAL A 13 -15.98 -12.89 -33.83
N MET A 14 -16.59 -13.30 -34.93
CA MET A 14 -18.00 -13.00 -35.19
C MET A 14 -18.81 -13.52 -34.00
N ARG A 15 -19.53 -12.62 -33.33
CA ARG A 15 -20.46 -12.93 -32.23
C ARG A 15 -21.66 -13.66 -32.80
N ASP A 16 -21.48 -14.92 -33.15
CA ASP A 16 -22.57 -15.88 -33.12
C ASP A 16 -22.03 -17.29 -32.86
N LYS A 17 -22.46 -17.88 -31.74
CA LYS A 17 -22.37 -19.31 -31.38
C LYS A 17 -21.09 -20.09 -31.73
N THR A 18 -19.90 -19.55 -31.47
CA THR A 18 -18.66 -20.33 -31.56
C THR A 18 -18.08 -20.55 -30.16
N ASP A 19 -18.01 -21.80 -29.68
CA ASP A 19 -17.28 -22.15 -28.47
C ASP A 19 -15.82 -21.72 -28.65
N TRP A 20 -15.34 -20.79 -27.82
CA TRP A 20 -14.02 -20.20 -27.93
C TRP A 20 -12.92 -21.11 -27.34
N ARG A 21 -13.29 -22.11 -26.54
CA ARG A 21 -12.33 -22.99 -25.85
C ARG A 21 -11.52 -23.85 -26.84
N PRO A 22 -12.13 -24.45 -27.90
CA PRO A 22 -11.38 -25.09 -28.98
C PRO A 22 -10.41 -24.14 -29.69
N HIS A 23 -10.79 -22.87 -29.89
CA HIS A 23 -9.91 -21.89 -30.55
C HIS A 23 -8.67 -21.57 -29.71
N ALA A 24 -8.85 -21.31 -28.40
CA ALA A 24 -7.75 -21.06 -27.49
C ALA A 24 -6.82 -22.27 -27.35
N ARG A 25 -7.40 -23.48 -27.33
CA ARG A 25 -6.62 -24.74 -27.29
C ARG A 25 -5.82 -24.93 -28.57
N ASP A 26 -6.42 -24.76 -29.74
CA ASP A 26 -5.74 -24.91 -31.04
C ASP A 26 -4.58 -23.92 -31.17
N ALA A 27 -4.78 -22.65 -30.80
CA ALA A 27 -3.72 -21.63 -30.84
C ALA A 27 -2.54 -21.97 -29.90
N ALA A 28 -2.84 -22.44 -28.69
CA ALA A 28 -1.81 -22.79 -27.72
C ALA A 28 -1.06 -24.08 -28.09
N VAL A 29 -1.73 -25.05 -28.72
CA VAL A 29 -1.09 -26.27 -29.24
C VAL A 29 -0.27 -25.94 -30.48
N TRP A 30 -0.81 -25.15 -31.41
CA TRP A 30 -0.11 -24.66 -32.60
C TRP A 30 1.20 -23.97 -32.25
N LEU A 31 1.20 -23.02 -31.30
CA LEU A 31 2.40 -22.29 -30.91
C LEU A 31 3.49 -23.23 -30.41
N ARG A 32 3.13 -24.21 -29.56
CA ARG A 32 4.08 -25.21 -29.03
C ARG A 32 4.62 -26.11 -30.14
N LEU A 33 3.77 -26.59 -31.05
CA LEU A 33 4.20 -27.42 -32.17
C LEU A 33 5.10 -26.65 -33.14
N GLN A 34 4.80 -25.37 -33.41
CA GLN A 34 5.67 -24.48 -34.19
C GLN A 34 7.03 -24.25 -33.52
N MET A 35 7.08 -24.09 -32.20
CA MET A 35 8.35 -23.97 -31.47
C MET A 35 9.17 -25.26 -31.55
N LEU A 36 8.53 -26.42 -31.39
CA LEU A 36 9.18 -27.73 -31.57
C LEU A 36 9.66 -27.95 -33.01
N GLN A 37 8.90 -27.47 -34.01
CA GLN A 37 9.29 -27.50 -35.41
C GLN A 37 10.52 -26.64 -35.67
N LYS A 38 10.54 -25.40 -35.16
CA LYS A 38 11.70 -24.49 -35.25
C LYS A 38 12.93 -25.06 -34.56
N ALA A 39 12.74 -25.79 -33.45
CA ALA A 39 13.82 -26.47 -32.73
C ALA A 39 14.28 -27.79 -33.39
N GLY A 40 13.63 -28.24 -34.48
CA GLY A 40 14.01 -29.44 -35.21
C GLY A 40 13.68 -30.77 -34.52
N VAL A 41 12.82 -30.75 -33.50
CA VAL A 41 12.50 -31.92 -32.65
C VAL A 41 11.03 -32.35 -32.75
N LEU A 42 10.30 -31.85 -33.75
CA LEU A 42 8.89 -32.19 -33.94
C LEU A 42 8.73 -33.63 -34.42
N SER A 43 7.88 -34.40 -33.74
CA SER A 43 7.56 -35.79 -34.14
C SER A 43 6.60 -35.84 -35.33
N ASP A 44 6.53 -36.98 -36.02
CA ASP A 44 5.59 -37.20 -37.14
C ASP A 44 4.12 -37.03 -36.72
N VAL A 45 3.78 -37.40 -35.49
CA VAL A 45 2.43 -37.19 -34.93
C VAL A 45 2.18 -35.68 -34.72
N GLY A 46 3.17 -34.96 -34.19
CA GLY A 46 3.09 -33.51 -34.03
C GLY A 46 3.00 -32.76 -35.35
N ALA A 47 3.70 -33.21 -36.39
CA ALA A 47 3.62 -32.63 -37.73
C ALA A 47 2.24 -32.80 -38.37
N LYS A 48 1.61 -33.97 -38.19
CA LYS A 48 0.24 -34.22 -38.64
C LYS A 48 -0.78 -33.36 -37.89
N GLU A 49 -0.63 -33.22 -36.57
CA GLU A 49 -1.52 -32.37 -35.78
C GLU A 49 -1.35 -30.89 -36.13
N LEU A 50 -0.12 -30.42 -36.34
CA LEU A 50 0.15 -29.04 -36.78
C LEU A 50 -0.50 -28.74 -38.14
N ALA A 51 -0.40 -29.67 -39.10
CA ALA A 51 -1.06 -29.55 -40.40
C ALA A 51 -2.59 -29.51 -40.25
N ALA A 52 -3.16 -30.36 -39.39
CA ALA A 52 -4.59 -30.38 -39.13
C ALA A 52 -5.07 -29.08 -38.44
N ILE A 53 -4.30 -28.49 -37.54
CA ILE A 53 -4.63 -27.20 -36.93
C ILE A 53 -4.58 -26.08 -37.98
N ASN A 54 -3.54 -26.04 -38.82
CA ASN A 54 -3.42 -25.04 -39.88
C ASN A 54 -4.58 -25.11 -40.89
N GLU A 55 -5.07 -26.31 -41.21
CA GLU A 55 -6.24 -26.51 -42.07
C GLU A 55 -7.57 -26.14 -41.39
N ARG A 56 -7.70 -26.40 -40.09
CA ARG A 56 -8.89 -26.01 -39.31
C ARG A 56 -8.92 -24.51 -39.00
N ARG A 57 -7.76 -23.83 -39.01
CA ARG A 57 -7.55 -22.45 -38.55
C ARG A 57 -6.63 -21.68 -39.50
N ASP A 58 -7.16 -21.24 -40.63
CA ASP A 58 -6.40 -20.54 -41.68
C ASP A 58 -5.53 -19.38 -41.16
N TYR A 59 -5.98 -18.63 -40.15
CA TYR A 59 -5.22 -17.50 -39.57
C TYR A 59 -3.94 -17.90 -38.83
N LEU A 60 -3.82 -19.18 -38.44
CA LEU A 60 -2.62 -19.77 -37.83
C LEU A 60 -1.67 -20.34 -38.89
N ASN A 61 -2.06 -20.41 -40.16
CA ASN A 61 -1.21 -20.85 -41.26
C ASN A 61 -0.23 -19.74 -41.69
N ARG A 62 0.58 -19.28 -40.72
CA ARG A 62 1.64 -18.29 -40.89
C ARG A 62 2.84 -18.65 -40.02
N SER A 63 3.94 -17.92 -40.19
CA SER A 63 5.05 -18.01 -39.24
C SER A 63 4.65 -17.40 -37.90
N VAL A 64 5.22 -17.93 -36.81
CA VAL A 64 5.06 -17.36 -35.47
C VAL A 64 5.64 -15.95 -35.43
N GLU A 65 4.82 -15.02 -34.95
CA GLU A 65 5.15 -13.62 -34.72
C GLU A 65 5.28 -13.35 -33.22
N ASP A 66 5.89 -12.22 -32.86
CA ASP A 66 6.16 -11.87 -31.46
C ASP A 66 4.88 -11.76 -30.62
N SER A 67 3.78 -11.32 -31.24
CA SER A 67 2.47 -11.22 -30.61
C SER A 67 1.88 -12.56 -30.14
N ASP A 68 2.30 -13.67 -30.74
CA ASP A 68 1.75 -15.00 -30.43
C ASP A 68 2.22 -15.53 -29.08
N PHE A 69 3.30 -14.96 -28.52
CA PHE A 69 3.83 -15.34 -27.21
C PHE A 69 3.07 -14.73 -26.04
N PHE A 70 2.16 -13.78 -26.30
CA PHE A 70 1.46 -13.02 -25.26
C PHE A 70 -0.05 -13.23 -25.36
N GLY A 71 -0.72 -13.36 -24.20
CA GLY A 71 -2.19 -13.41 -24.14
C GLY A 71 -2.86 -12.10 -24.56
N SER A 72 -2.12 -11.00 -24.49
CA SER A 72 -2.48 -9.69 -25.02
C SER A 72 -1.20 -9.04 -25.58
N TYR A 73 -1.29 -8.48 -26.80
CA TYR A 73 -0.17 -7.81 -27.44
C TYR A 73 -0.60 -6.43 -27.92
N ILE A 74 0.14 -5.41 -27.51
CA ILE A 74 -0.15 -4.01 -27.84
C ILE A 74 0.91 -3.56 -28.83
N SER A 75 0.50 -3.20 -30.05
CA SER A 75 1.37 -2.59 -31.04
C SER A 75 0.91 -1.15 -31.29
N GLY A 76 1.84 -0.19 -31.19
CA GLY A 76 1.56 1.23 -31.42
C GLY A 76 1.18 1.99 -30.16
N PHE A 77 2.18 2.54 -29.47
CA PHE A 77 1.99 3.62 -28.50
C PHE A 77 2.12 4.95 -29.23
N ARG A 78 1.00 5.67 -29.42
CA ARG A 78 1.04 7.07 -29.85
C ARG A 78 0.59 7.93 -28.68
N GLN A 79 1.54 8.66 -28.08
CA GLN A 79 1.23 9.67 -27.09
C GLN A 79 0.49 10.83 -27.79
N ILE A 80 -0.72 11.13 -27.34
CA ILE A 80 -1.46 12.31 -27.80
C ILE A 80 -0.79 13.53 -27.18
N VAL A 81 -0.22 14.38 -28.03
CA VAL A 81 0.32 15.68 -27.64
C VAL A 81 -0.67 16.73 -28.11
N GLY A 82 -1.18 17.55 -27.18
CA GLY A 82 -2.16 18.56 -27.54
C GLY A 82 -1.58 19.67 -28.42
N ASP A 83 -2.41 20.24 -29.29
CA ASP A 83 -2.03 21.34 -30.17
C ASP A 83 -2.59 22.67 -29.67
N ALA A 84 -1.73 23.46 -29.02
CA ALA A 84 -2.06 24.81 -28.55
C ALA A 84 -1.95 25.88 -29.66
N SER A 85 -1.49 25.52 -30.87
CA SER A 85 -1.23 26.47 -31.95
C SER A 85 -2.44 27.35 -32.31
N PRO A 86 -3.70 26.84 -32.34
CA PRO A 86 -4.85 27.68 -32.65
C PRO A 86 -5.07 28.78 -31.60
N ILE A 87 -4.86 28.48 -30.31
CA ILE A 87 -5.00 29.45 -29.21
C ILE A 87 -3.86 30.47 -29.26
N ILE A 88 -2.63 30.03 -29.50
CA ILE A 88 -1.45 30.91 -29.60
C ILE A 88 -1.60 31.92 -30.75
N LYS A 89 -2.18 31.48 -31.88
CA LYS A 89 -2.42 32.33 -33.06
C LYS A 89 -3.63 33.25 -32.91
N ALA A 90 -4.57 32.95 -32.01
CA ALA A 90 -5.73 33.80 -31.76
C ALA A 90 -5.33 35.12 -31.10
N THR A 91 -6.07 36.19 -31.42
CA THR A 91 -5.93 37.48 -30.71
C THR A 91 -6.31 37.31 -29.24
N PRO A 92 -5.73 38.09 -28.29
CA PRO A 92 -6.02 37.96 -26.86
C PRO A 92 -7.52 37.84 -26.53
N ASP A 93 -8.35 38.72 -27.10
CA ASP A 93 -9.80 38.75 -26.87
C ASP A 93 -10.56 37.53 -27.44
N SER A 94 -9.96 36.78 -28.37
CA SER A 94 -10.57 35.59 -28.99
C SER A 94 -10.09 34.28 -28.38
N ARG A 95 -9.07 34.30 -27.51
CA ARG A 95 -8.45 33.06 -26.98
C ARG A 95 -9.43 32.18 -26.21
N LEU A 96 -10.28 32.76 -25.36
CA LEU A 96 -11.28 31.98 -24.60
C LEU A 96 -12.31 31.31 -25.52
N ARG A 97 -12.82 32.04 -26.51
CA ARG A 97 -13.74 31.49 -27.51
C ARG A 97 -13.08 30.34 -28.27
N THR A 98 -11.84 30.52 -28.74
CA THR A 98 -11.10 29.46 -29.42
C THR A 98 -10.87 28.25 -28.51
N ALA A 99 -10.59 28.45 -27.22
CA ALA A 99 -10.44 27.36 -26.27
C ALA A 99 -11.73 26.53 -26.13
N HIS A 100 -12.90 27.16 -26.10
CA HIS A 100 -14.19 26.47 -26.09
C HIS A 100 -14.46 25.71 -27.38
N GLU A 101 -14.19 26.32 -28.53
CA GLU A 101 -14.32 25.66 -29.85
C GLU A 101 -13.47 24.39 -29.90
N LEU A 102 -12.21 24.46 -29.42
CA LEU A 102 -11.31 23.31 -29.40
C LEU A 102 -11.77 22.19 -28.47
N ARG A 103 -12.37 22.48 -27.31
CA ARG A 103 -12.87 21.44 -26.38
C ARG A 103 -13.99 20.59 -26.98
N GLN A 104 -14.72 21.15 -27.94
CA GLN A 104 -15.78 20.47 -28.67
C GLN A 104 -15.27 19.80 -29.96
N ASP A 105 -14.00 19.99 -30.33
CA ASP A 105 -13.43 19.40 -31.54
C ASP A 105 -13.28 17.87 -31.40
N PRO A 106 -13.63 17.08 -32.43
CA PRO A 106 -13.49 15.62 -32.40
C PRO A 106 -12.03 15.14 -32.45
N THR A 107 -11.07 16.01 -32.77
CA THR A 107 -9.64 15.70 -32.88
C THR A 107 -8.99 15.73 -31.49
N PRO A 108 -8.47 14.61 -30.96
CA PRO A 108 -7.94 14.55 -29.60
C PRO A 108 -6.79 15.53 -29.32
N GLU A 109 -5.91 15.76 -30.30
CA GLU A 109 -4.83 16.74 -30.19
C GLU A 109 -5.37 18.16 -30.00
N LEU A 110 -6.41 18.55 -30.76
CA LEU A 110 -7.02 19.87 -30.65
C LEU A 110 -7.83 20.02 -29.36
N GLN A 111 -8.54 18.97 -28.94
CA GLN A 111 -9.26 18.95 -27.66
C GLN A 111 -8.33 19.19 -26.45
N GLN A 112 -7.09 18.70 -26.51
CA GLN A 112 -6.06 18.94 -25.49
C GLN A 112 -5.30 20.26 -25.68
N GLY A 113 -5.72 21.11 -26.63
CA GLY A 113 -5.07 22.37 -26.96
C GLY A 113 -5.05 23.35 -25.78
N TRP A 114 -6.16 23.50 -25.05
CA TRP A 114 -6.23 24.37 -23.87
C TRP A 114 -5.31 23.89 -22.75
N SER A 115 -5.40 22.60 -22.37
CA SER A 115 -4.50 22.02 -21.35
C SER A 115 -3.02 22.18 -21.72
N THR A 116 -2.68 22.05 -23.01
CA THR A 116 -1.32 22.27 -23.50
C THR A 116 -0.93 23.74 -23.39
N PHE A 117 -1.80 24.66 -23.77
CA PHE A 117 -1.59 26.09 -23.64
C PHE A 117 -1.34 26.51 -22.18
N CYS A 118 -2.14 26.00 -21.23
CA CYS A 118 -1.95 26.26 -19.80
C CYS A 118 -0.57 25.81 -19.29
N ARG A 119 0.02 24.75 -19.85
CA ARG A 119 1.36 24.27 -19.46
C ARG A 119 2.48 25.04 -20.13
N SER A 120 2.33 25.35 -21.43
CA SER A 120 3.37 26.02 -22.21
C SER A 120 3.44 27.53 -21.98
N ASP A 121 2.30 28.18 -21.75
CA ASP A 121 2.17 29.61 -21.48
C ASP A 121 1.13 29.85 -20.37
N PRO A 122 1.48 29.52 -19.11
CA PRO A 122 0.55 29.66 -17.98
C PRO A 122 0.16 31.12 -17.72
N GLN A 123 1.04 32.09 -18.02
CA GLN A 123 0.70 33.52 -17.88
C GLN A 123 -0.33 33.94 -18.92
N GLY A 124 -0.14 33.58 -20.20
CA GLY A 124 -1.11 33.87 -21.25
C GLY A 124 -2.46 33.19 -21.02
N ALA A 125 -2.48 31.98 -20.45
CA ALA A 125 -3.70 31.31 -20.04
C ALA A 125 -4.42 32.06 -18.91
N PHE A 126 -3.69 32.50 -17.87
CA PHE A 126 -4.24 33.31 -16.80
C PHE A 126 -4.79 34.65 -17.30
N ASP A 127 -4.07 35.36 -18.17
CA ASP A 127 -4.50 36.64 -18.72
C ASP A 127 -5.78 36.47 -19.56
N SER A 128 -5.89 35.37 -20.31
CA SER A 128 -7.10 35.05 -21.08
C SER A 128 -8.29 34.77 -20.17
N LEU A 129 -8.10 34.00 -19.09
CA LEU A 129 -9.15 33.65 -18.15
C LEU A 129 -9.61 34.83 -17.28
N SER A 130 -8.65 35.59 -16.72
CA SER A 130 -8.91 36.72 -15.83
C SER A 130 -9.52 37.93 -16.54
N GLY A 131 -9.35 38.03 -17.86
CA GLY A 131 -10.03 39.02 -18.70
C GLY A 131 -11.44 38.62 -19.15
N GLY A 132 -11.86 37.38 -18.91
CA GLY A 132 -13.21 36.88 -19.24
C GLY A 132 -14.19 36.98 -18.06
N GLU A 133 -15.48 36.79 -18.33
CA GLU A 133 -16.49 36.70 -17.28
C GLU A 133 -16.38 35.38 -16.51
N LEU A 134 -16.56 35.43 -15.19
CA LEU A 134 -16.58 34.25 -14.32
C LEU A 134 -17.95 33.57 -14.39
N THR A 135 -18.17 32.79 -15.44
CA THR A 135 -19.41 32.04 -15.70
C THR A 135 -19.21 30.53 -15.51
N PRO A 136 -20.28 29.74 -15.30
CA PRO A 136 -20.19 28.28 -15.27
C PRO A 136 -19.60 27.68 -16.55
N GLU A 137 -19.77 28.34 -17.70
CA GLU A 137 -19.17 27.94 -18.98
C GLU A 137 -17.63 27.99 -18.91
N ASN A 138 -17.08 29.10 -18.39
CA ASN A 138 -15.64 29.27 -18.24
C ASN A 138 -15.04 28.46 -17.08
N ALA A 139 -15.85 27.97 -16.15
CA ALA A 139 -15.37 27.24 -14.97
C ALA A 139 -14.58 25.97 -15.33
N GLY A 140 -14.94 25.29 -16.42
CA GLY A 140 -14.19 24.13 -16.91
C GLY A 140 -12.78 24.49 -17.42
N LEU A 141 -12.60 25.65 -18.05
CA LEU A 141 -11.30 26.15 -18.50
C LEU A 141 -10.42 26.55 -17.30
N TRP A 142 -11.02 27.17 -16.29
CA TRP A 142 -10.38 27.45 -15.00
C TRP A 142 -9.91 26.17 -14.31
N ALA A 143 -10.75 25.12 -14.25
CA ALA A 143 -10.38 23.84 -13.66
C ALA A 143 -9.13 23.23 -14.34
N GLU A 144 -9.09 23.21 -15.68
CA GLU A 144 -7.93 22.71 -16.43
C GLU A 144 -6.67 23.55 -16.20
N PHE A 145 -6.80 24.86 -16.12
CA PHE A 145 -5.71 25.77 -15.81
C PHE A 145 -5.15 25.53 -14.39
N LEU A 146 -6.03 25.49 -13.38
CA LEU A 146 -5.68 25.25 -11.99
C LEU A 146 -5.01 23.89 -11.80
N ALA A 147 -5.50 22.84 -12.46
CA ALA A 147 -4.86 21.53 -12.47
C ALA A 147 -3.43 21.60 -13.06
N GLY A 148 -3.22 22.38 -14.11
CA GLY A 148 -1.89 22.66 -14.67
C GLY A 148 -0.97 23.44 -13.73
N LEU A 149 -1.52 24.28 -12.85
CA LEU A 149 -0.75 24.98 -11.81
C LEU A 149 -0.31 24.05 -10.68
N ALA A 150 -1.21 23.18 -10.22
CA ALA A 150 -0.96 22.25 -9.12
C ALA A 150 0.09 21.18 -9.47
N PHE A 151 0.05 20.67 -10.71
CA PHE A 151 0.92 19.59 -11.17
C PHE A 151 1.82 20.04 -12.32
N GLY A 152 3.13 20.16 -12.09
CA GLY A 152 4.09 20.44 -13.16
C GLY A 152 5.55 20.31 -12.74
N ASP A 153 6.47 20.60 -13.66
CA ASP A 153 7.92 20.49 -13.45
C ASP A 153 8.51 21.51 -12.46
N GLU A 154 9.74 21.28 -11.99
CA GLU A 154 10.43 22.23 -11.11
C GLU A 154 10.85 23.52 -11.84
N GLN A 155 11.03 23.49 -13.16
CA GLN A 155 11.50 24.63 -13.95
C GLN A 155 10.52 25.80 -13.92
N ASN A 156 9.21 25.51 -14.02
CA ASN A 156 8.17 26.53 -14.05
C ASN A 156 7.53 26.81 -12.68
N LYS A 157 8.04 26.20 -11.59
CA LYS A 157 7.43 26.25 -10.26
C LYS A 157 7.22 27.66 -9.72
N ALA A 158 8.18 28.56 -9.92
CA ALA A 158 8.07 29.94 -9.44
C ALA A 158 6.90 30.69 -10.09
N ILE A 159 6.77 30.61 -11.42
CA ILE A 159 5.67 31.22 -12.17
C ILE A 159 4.34 30.58 -11.78
N ARG A 160 4.29 29.24 -11.68
CA ARG A 160 3.07 28.55 -11.25
C ARG A 160 2.61 29.00 -9.86
N HIS A 161 3.52 29.12 -8.90
CA HIS A 161 3.20 29.60 -7.56
C HIS A 161 2.64 31.02 -7.56
N GLU A 162 3.27 31.95 -8.30
CA GLU A 162 2.76 33.32 -8.46
C GLU A 162 1.34 33.32 -9.05
N LEU A 163 1.12 32.54 -10.11
CA LEU A 163 -0.18 32.42 -10.77
C LEU A 163 -1.23 31.74 -9.90
N SER A 164 -0.85 30.75 -9.08
CA SER A 164 -1.77 30.13 -8.10
C SER A 164 -2.30 31.18 -7.12
N LEU A 165 -1.44 32.07 -6.63
CA LEU A 165 -1.85 33.13 -5.71
C LEU A 165 -2.79 34.12 -6.40
N LYS A 166 -2.44 34.57 -7.61
CA LYS A 166 -3.32 35.46 -8.40
C LYS A 166 -4.67 34.82 -8.73
N ALA A 167 -4.69 33.52 -9.05
CA ALA A 167 -5.91 32.79 -9.31
C ALA A 167 -6.78 32.66 -8.06
N LEU A 168 -6.19 32.32 -6.91
CA LEU A 168 -6.91 32.27 -5.62
C LEU A 168 -7.41 33.65 -5.19
N GLU A 169 -6.71 34.74 -5.51
CA GLU A 169 -7.20 36.09 -5.25
C GLU A 169 -8.38 36.43 -6.17
N HIS A 170 -8.24 36.17 -7.47
CA HIS A 170 -9.27 36.46 -8.47
C HIS A 170 -10.56 35.66 -8.25
N LEU A 171 -10.43 34.41 -7.79
CA LEU A 171 -11.55 33.51 -7.55
C LEU A 171 -12.12 33.60 -6.13
N ARG A 172 -11.63 34.55 -5.29
CA ARG A 172 -11.96 34.60 -3.87
C ARG A 172 -13.45 34.74 -3.58
N ASP A 173 -14.18 35.55 -4.34
CA ASP A 173 -15.57 35.89 -4.01
C ASP A 173 -16.60 35.33 -5.02
N ILE A 174 -16.24 34.26 -5.74
CA ILE A 174 -17.11 33.66 -6.77
C ILE A 174 -18.30 32.91 -6.17
N ASP A 175 -19.40 32.84 -6.91
CA ASP A 175 -20.58 32.08 -6.51
C ASP A 175 -20.34 30.55 -6.54
N THR A 176 -21.14 29.83 -5.76
CA THR A 176 -21.02 28.38 -5.57
C THR A 176 -21.19 27.59 -6.87
N ASP A 177 -22.04 28.05 -7.79
CA ASP A 177 -22.29 27.43 -9.09
C ASP A 177 -21.08 27.53 -10.02
N VAL A 178 -20.32 28.62 -9.96
CA VAL A 178 -19.05 28.80 -10.68
C VAL A 178 -17.91 28.04 -10.00
N LEU A 179 -17.92 27.97 -8.66
CA LEU A 179 -16.94 27.22 -7.89
C LEU A 179 -17.03 25.70 -8.11
N LEU A 180 -18.25 25.19 -8.26
CA LEU A 180 -18.56 23.76 -8.31
C LEU A 180 -17.72 22.98 -9.36
N PRO A 181 -17.61 23.40 -10.63
CA PRO A 181 -16.82 22.66 -11.63
C PRO A 181 -15.31 22.66 -11.38
N MET A 182 -14.79 23.56 -10.54
CA MET A 182 -13.35 23.73 -10.31
C MET A 182 -12.88 23.39 -8.89
N HIS A 183 -13.79 23.04 -7.98
CA HIS A 183 -13.48 22.79 -6.56
C HIS A 183 -12.31 21.79 -6.38
N SER A 184 -12.28 20.70 -7.15
CA SER A 184 -11.23 19.68 -7.05
C SER A 184 -9.85 20.26 -7.41
N SER A 185 -9.78 21.09 -8.45
CA SER A 185 -8.52 21.70 -8.89
C SER A 185 -8.07 22.80 -7.93
N LEU A 186 -9.00 23.51 -7.28
CA LEU A 186 -8.67 24.45 -6.21
C LEU A 186 -8.13 23.73 -4.97
N CYS A 187 -8.72 22.59 -4.57
CA CYS A 187 -8.15 21.74 -3.51
C CYS A 187 -6.70 21.37 -3.85
N ASP A 188 -6.41 20.98 -5.09
CA ASP A 188 -5.07 20.60 -5.53
C ASP A 188 -4.09 21.79 -5.51
N VAL A 189 -4.53 22.97 -5.97
CA VAL A 189 -3.70 24.19 -5.92
C VAL A 189 -3.38 24.59 -4.48
N ILE A 190 -4.33 24.48 -3.56
CA ILE A 190 -4.08 24.80 -2.14
C ILE A 190 -3.19 23.73 -1.49
N HIS A 191 -3.38 22.45 -1.82
CA HIS A 191 -2.63 21.35 -1.22
C HIS A 191 -1.17 21.29 -1.71
N PHE A 192 -0.94 21.40 -3.02
CA PHE A 192 0.38 21.25 -3.65
C PHE A 192 1.09 22.58 -3.95
N GLY A 193 0.35 23.69 -4.02
CA GLY A 193 0.89 25.01 -4.34
C GLY A 193 1.51 25.75 -3.15
N PRO A 194 1.71 27.08 -3.27
CA PRO A 194 2.39 27.89 -2.26
C PRO A 194 1.50 28.23 -1.06
N ARG A 195 0.90 27.22 -0.41
CA ARG A 195 -0.07 27.35 0.69
C ARG A 195 0.31 28.37 1.76
N ASN A 196 1.59 28.46 2.12
CA ASN A 196 2.08 29.39 3.13
C ASN A 196 1.97 30.88 2.76
N ARG A 197 1.72 31.20 1.49
CA ARG A 197 1.55 32.55 0.96
C ARG A 197 0.08 32.91 0.69
N VAL A 198 -0.86 32.02 0.99
CA VAL A 198 -2.30 32.24 0.79
C VAL A 198 -2.86 32.94 2.04
N ASP A 199 -3.56 34.07 1.87
CA ASP A 199 -4.02 34.92 2.98
C ASP A 199 -5.09 34.26 3.86
N ASP A 200 -6.09 33.59 3.26
CA ASP A 200 -7.24 32.99 3.96
C ASP A 200 -7.42 31.52 3.57
N VAL A 201 -6.48 30.67 4.01
CA VAL A 201 -6.59 29.22 3.77
C VAL A 201 -7.82 28.63 4.47
N ASP A 202 -8.12 29.05 5.70
CA ASP A 202 -9.24 28.51 6.47
C ASP A 202 -10.59 28.75 5.76
N GLY A 203 -10.84 29.97 5.26
CA GLY A 203 -12.05 30.29 4.51
C GLY A 203 -12.15 29.55 3.18
N TRP A 204 -11.03 29.33 2.50
CA TRP A 204 -10.99 28.48 1.30
C TRP A 204 -11.37 27.03 1.62
N LEU A 205 -10.79 26.44 2.66
CA LEU A 205 -11.11 25.07 3.08
C LEU A 205 -12.60 24.95 3.47
N ASP A 206 -13.14 25.97 4.15
CA ASP A 206 -14.56 26.01 4.54
C ASP A 206 -15.49 25.98 3.32
N ARG A 207 -15.26 26.86 2.35
CA ARG A 207 -16.08 26.97 1.14
C ARG A 207 -15.97 25.74 0.24
N LEU A 208 -14.76 25.23 0.06
CA LEU A 208 -14.53 24.01 -0.74
C LEU A 208 -15.18 22.79 -0.10
N TRP A 209 -15.14 22.67 1.24
CA TRP A 209 -15.82 21.60 1.94
C TRP A 209 -17.35 21.67 1.75
N ALA A 210 -17.94 22.86 1.88
CA ALA A 210 -19.39 23.03 1.69
C ALA A 210 -19.86 22.58 0.29
N VAL A 211 -19.08 22.91 -0.76
CA VAL A 211 -19.37 22.45 -2.13
C VAL A 211 -19.28 20.93 -2.22
N MET A 212 -18.19 20.32 -1.76
CA MET A 212 -17.98 18.87 -1.87
C MET A 212 -19.02 18.07 -1.09
N SER A 213 -19.34 18.51 0.14
CA SER A 213 -20.34 17.87 0.99
C SER A 213 -21.72 17.87 0.32
N SER A 214 -22.09 18.97 -0.35
CA SER A 214 -23.38 19.07 -1.06
C SER A 214 -23.52 18.14 -2.28
N GLN A 215 -22.42 17.63 -2.82
CA GLN A 215 -22.39 16.73 -3.99
C GLN A 215 -22.01 15.30 -3.61
N SER A 216 -21.83 15.04 -2.31
CA SER A 216 -21.31 13.77 -1.81
C SER A 216 -22.35 12.67 -2.05
N GLU A 217 -21.94 11.61 -2.74
CA GLU A 217 -22.76 10.39 -2.90
C GLU A 217 -22.95 9.73 -1.53
N GLU A 218 -24.10 9.08 -1.32
CA GLU A 218 -24.34 8.27 -0.12
C GLU A 218 -23.36 7.10 -0.05
N THR A 219 -23.00 6.70 1.17
CA THR A 219 -22.02 5.63 1.41
C THR A 219 -22.52 4.23 1.06
N THR A 220 -23.84 4.05 1.00
CA THR A 220 -24.54 2.81 0.66
C THR A 220 -24.37 2.37 -0.79
N ASP A 221 -24.05 3.30 -1.70
CA ASP A 221 -23.84 3.05 -3.13
C ASP A 221 -22.36 2.85 -3.50
N LEU A 222 -21.46 2.81 -2.51
CA LEU A 222 -20.03 2.70 -2.75
C LEU A 222 -19.63 1.25 -3.04
N ALA A 223 -18.92 1.05 -4.15
CA ALA A 223 -18.43 -0.26 -4.55
C ALA A 223 -17.41 -0.82 -3.55
N ASP A 224 -17.38 -2.16 -3.42
CA ASP A 224 -16.46 -2.89 -2.54
C ASP A 224 -14.98 -2.49 -2.75
N ASP A 225 -14.63 -2.06 -3.97
CA ASP A 225 -13.29 -1.62 -4.36
C ASP A 225 -12.79 -0.35 -3.64
N LEU A 226 -13.70 0.45 -3.08
CA LEU A 226 -13.36 1.61 -2.26
C LEU A 226 -12.76 1.17 -0.92
N PHE A 227 -13.27 0.09 -0.35
CA PHE A 227 -12.87 -0.40 0.96
C PHE A 227 -11.53 -1.15 0.93
N ASP A 228 -11.15 -1.70 -0.23
CA ASP A 228 -9.85 -2.38 -0.41
C ASP A 228 -8.65 -1.44 -0.22
N ASP A 229 -8.74 -0.18 -0.68
CA ASP A 229 -7.69 0.84 -0.56
C ASP A 229 -8.28 2.22 -0.21
N LEU A 230 -9.00 2.28 0.92
CA LEU A 230 -9.67 3.52 1.33
C LEU A 230 -8.67 4.67 1.54
N TYR A 231 -7.53 4.41 2.18
CA TYR A 231 -6.54 5.46 2.44
C TYR A 231 -5.86 5.95 1.16
N GLY A 232 -5.46 5.04 0.26
CA GLY A 232 -4.89 5.43 -1.03
C GLY A 232 -5.88 6.24 -1.87
N ARG A 233 -7.18 5.92 -1.81
CA ARG A 233 -8.23 6.73 -2.44
C ARG A 233 -8.43 8.08 -1.75
N ALA A 234 -8.38 8.12 -0.41
CA ALA A 234 -8.53 9.35 0.37
C ALA A 234 -7.46 10.39 0.00
N ILE A 235 -6.18 10.05 0.06
CA ILE A 235 -5.07 10.96 -0.27
C ILE A 235 -5.05 11.39 -1.76
N ASN A 236 -5.73 10.61 -2.61
CA ASN A 236 -5.89 10.90 -4.03
C ASN A 236 -7.23 11.57 -4.39
N SER A 237 -8.04 11.91 -3.39
CA SER A 237 -9.33 12.59 -3.56
C SER A 237 -9.26 14.05 -3.10
N PRO A 238 -10.10 14.94 -3.66
CA PRO A 238 -10.24 16.32 -3.16
C PRO A 238 -10.61 16.37 -1.67
N ALA A 239 -11.51 15.50 -1.21
CA ALA A 239 -11.96 15.45 0.19
C ALA A 239 -10.81 15.10 1.15
N GLY A 240 -10.06 14.04 0.86
CA GLY A 240 -8.91 13.66 1.70
C GLY A 240 -7.78 14.68 1.64
N ARG A 241 -7.47 15.25 0.46
CA ARG A 241 -6.46 16.33 0.35
C ARG A 241 -6.85 17.59 1.13
N LEU A 242 -8.15 17.93 1.17
CA LEU A 242 -8.66 19.02 1.99
C LEU A 242 -8.48 18.70 3.48
N ALA A 243 -8.84 17.49 3.92
CA ALA A 243 -8.63 17.03 5.30
C ALA A 243 -7.14 17.05 5.69
N GLU A 244 -6.24 16.55 4.84
CA GLU A 244 -4.79 16.63 5.08
C GLU A 244 -4.32 18.08 5.18
N THR A 245 -4.82 18.96 4.32
CA THR A 245 -4.48 20.38 4.32
C THR A 245 -4.91 21.04 5.63
N LEU A 246 -6.12 20.74 6.10
CA LEU A 246 -6.62 21.18 7.40
C LEU A 246 -5.69 20.77 8.54
N LEU A 247 -5.30 19.48 8.60
CA LEU A 247 -4.37 18.99 9.64
C LEU A 247 -3.00 19.68 9.56
N ARG A 248 -2.49 19.93 8.35
CA ARG A 248 -1.22 20.65 8.13
C ARG A 248 -1.31 22.11 8.61
N GLU A 249 -2.43 22.80 8.40
CA GLU A 249 -2.61 24.17 8.90
C GLU A 249 -2.79 24.25 10.41
N ILE A 250 -3.50 23.28 11.01
CA ILE A 250 -3.55 23.13 12.47
C ILE A 250 -2.15 22.90 13.03
N SER A 251 -1.38 21.98 12.44
CA SER A 251 -0.01 21.68 12.87
C SER A 251 0.90 22.92 12.80
N LYS A 252 0.81 23.69 11.71
CA LYS A 252 1.56 24.93 11.52
C LYS A 252 1.25 25.98 12.60
N ARG A 253 -0.04 26.16 12.94
CA ARG A 253 -0.44 27.07 14.02
C ARG A 253 0.09 26.63 15.37
N ARG A 254 -0.03 25.35 15.69
CA ARG A 254 0.46 24.80 16.96
C ARG A 254 1.98 24.90 17.11
N LYS A 255 2.73 24.73 16.03
CA LYS A 255 4.19 24.99 16.00
C LYS A 255 4.55 26.46 16.28
N SER A 256 3.60 27.37 16.11
CA SER A 256 3.72 28.79 16.45
C SER A 256 3.03 29.13 17.78
N GLU A 257 2.75 28.13 18.62
CA GLU A 257 2.08 28.27 19.93
C GLU A 257 0.69 28.91 19.86
N LYS A 258 -0.02 28.70 18.74
CA LYS A 258 -1.39 29.18 18.54
C LYS A 258 -2.38 28.02 18.53
N GLU A 259 -3.52 28.23 19.18
CA GLU A 259 -4.65 27.31 19.12
C GLU A 259 -5.26 27.24 17.71
N PRO A 260 -5.90 26.11 17.35
CA PRO A 260 -6.70 26.01 16.13
C PRO A 260 -7.81 27.07 16.12
N THR A 261 -8.17 27.60 14.95
CA THR A 261 -9.30 28.54 14.84
C THR A 261 -10.65 27.84 14.96
N ALA A 262 -11.69 28.62 15.26
CA ALA A 262 -13.07 28.15 15.24
C ALA A 262 -13.46 27.51 13.89
N ILE A 263 -12.98 28.05 12.76
CA ILE A 263 -13.20 27.47 11.43
C ILE A 263 -12.56 26.08 11.33
N GLN A 264 -11.31 25.94 11.76
CA GLN A 264 -10.59 24.66 11.74
C GLN A 264 -11.27 23.61 12.63
N GLN A 265 -11.65 23.98 13.86
CA GLN A 265 -12.37 23.09 14.77
C GLN A 265 -13.75 22.70 14.22
N GLY A 266 -14.49 23.64 13.64
CA GLY A 266 -15.77 23.38 13.01
C GLY A 266 -15.65 22.51 11.74
N LEU A 267 -14.56 22.64 10.98
CA LEU A 267 -14.26 21.78 9.84
C LEU A 267 -13.93 20.35 10.27
N LEU A 268 -13.13 20.14 11.33
CA LEU A 268 -12.87 18.79 11.84
C LEU A 268 -14.17 18.03 12.14
N ARG A 269 -15.12 18.69 12.82
CA ARG A 269 -16.43 18.11 13.13
C ARG A 269 -17.25 17.83 11.89
N ARG A 270 -17.46 18.83 11.02
CA ARG A 270 -18.25 18.65 9.78
C ARG A 270 -17.67 17.60 8.85
N ILE A 271 -16.34 17.49 8.73
CA ILE A 271 -15.72 16.43 7.94
C ILE A 271 -16.01 15.06 8.54
N CYS A 272 -15.87 14.93 9.86
CA CYS A 272 -16.07 13.67 10.54
C CYS A 272 -17.55 13.23 10.56
N GLU A 273 -18.48 14.19 10.64
CA GLU A 273 -19.93 13.96 10.75
C GLU A 273 -20.63 13.83 9.39
N ASP A 274 -19.97 14.16 8.27
CA ASP A 274 -20.53 14.01 6.92
C ASP A 274 -20.74 12.54 6.57
N GLU A 275 -21.99 12.10 6.42
CA GLU A 275 -22.35 10.71 6.17
C GLU A 275 -22.08 10.23 4.74
N GLY A 276 -21.75 11.15 3.82
CA GLY A 276 -21.46 10.82 2.43
C GLY A 276 -20.00 10.38 2.20
N LYS A 277 -19.72 10.03 0.95
CA LYS A 277 -18.39 9.59 0.47
C LYS A 277 -17.26 10.55 0.84
N SER A 278 -17.49 11.86 0.74
CA SER A 278 -16.50 12.88 1.12
C SER A 278 -16.12 12.77 2.60
N GLY A 279 -17.10 12.60 3.48
CA GLY A 279 -16.87 12.40 4.91
C GLY A 279 -16.12 11.10 5.21
N LEU A 280 -16.46 9.99 4.54
CA LEU A 280 -15.72 8.73 4.65
C LEU A 280 -14.23 8.90 4.29
N LEU A 281 -13.92 9.57 3.17
CA LEU A 281 -12.55 9.86 2.74
C LEU A 281 -11.83 10.79 3.74
N GLY A 282 -12.54 11.76 4.32
CA GLY A 282 -12.01 12.62 5.38
C GLY A 282 -11.72 11.86 6.68
N ARG A 283 -12.63 10.97 7.11
CA ARG A 283 -12.43 10.09 8.27
C ARG A 283 -11.26 9.14 8.09
N ALA A 284 -10.99 8.67 6.87
CA ALA A 284 -9.80 7.86 6.58
C ALA A 284 -8.50 8.63 6.87
N VAL A 285 -8.42 9.90 6.48
CA VAL A 285 -7.28 10.78 6.82
C VAL A 285 -7.18 10.96 8.34
N PHE A 286 -8.31 11.19 9.02
CA PHE A 286 -8.34 11.33 10.48
C PHE A 286 -7.94 10.05 11.22
N ALA A 287 -8.33 8.88 10.74
CA ALA A 287 -7.94 7.60 11.30
C ALA A 287 -6.42 7.38 11.19
N GLN A 288 -5.80 7.79 10.07
CA GLN A 288 -4.36 7.74 9.91
C GLN A 288 -3.63 8.73 10.84
N ASP A 289 -4.15 9.95 11.01
CA ASP A 289 -3.54 10.99 11.85
C ASP A 289 -4.12 11.07 13.28
N VAL A 290 -4.75 10.00 13.78
CA VAL A 290 -5.48 10.03 15.06
C VAL A 290 -4.60 10.37 16.27
N ALA A 291 -3.33 9.96 16.25
CA ALA A 291 -2.37 10.34 17.29
C ALA A 291 -2.15 11.86 17.32
N PHE A 292 -2.06 12.51 16.16
CA PHE A 292 -1.96 13.96 16.09
C PHE A 292 -3.25 14.62 16.58
N LEU A 293 -4.41 14.12 16.15
CA LEU A 293 -5.72 14.65 16.57
C LEU A 293 -5.92 14.58 18.09
N LEU A 294 -5.48 13.51 18.76
CA LEU A 294 -5.52 13.43 20.22
C LEU A 294 -4.74 14.53 20.93
N THR A 295 -3.65 15.00 20.32
CA THR A 295 -2.88 16.14 20.84
C THR A 295 -3.50 17.49 20.51
N VAL A 296 -4.44 17.55 19.56
CA VAL A 296 -5.13 18.77 19.13
C VAL A 296 -6.43 18.95 19.92
N ASP A 297 -7.30 17.95 19.89
CA ASP A 297 -8.60 17.95 20.55
C ASP A 297 -8.96 16.50 20.90
N ARG A 298 -8.59 16.08 22.11
CA ARG A 298 -8.91 14.74 22.63
C ARG A 298 -10.42 14.49 22.68
N ARG A 299 -11.20 15.52 23.01
CA ARG A 299 -12.65 15.42 23.13
C ARG A 299 -13.29 15.16 21.77
N PHE A 300 -12.83 15.80 20.71
CA PHE A 300 -13.25 15.49 19.34
C PHE A 300 -12.98 14.02 18.97
N VAL A 301 -11.80 13.48 19.31
CA VAL A 301 -11.51 12.07 19.03
C VAL A 301 -12.45 11.16 19.80
N GLU A 302 -12.64 11.40 21.11
CA GLU A 302 -13.48 10.56 21.98
C GLU A 302 -14.97 10.63 21.64
N GLU A 303 -15.51 11.82 21.36
CA GLU A 303 -16.94 12.05 21.18
C GLU A 303 -17.39 11.95 19.72
N THR A 304 -16.51 12.23 18.75
CA THR A 304 -16.90 12.34 17.33
C THR A 304 -16.25 11.26 16.45
N LEU A 305 -14.93 11.07 16.49
CA LEU A 305 -14.25 10.11 15.60
C LEU A 305 -14.38 8.65 16.09
N LYS A 306 -14.20 8.43 17.39
CA LYS A 306 -14.22 7.11 18.02
C LYS A 306 -15.51 6.31 17.75
N PRO A 307 -16.73 6.90 17.75
CA PRO A 307 -17.94 6.19 17.36
C PRO A 307 -17.86 5.50 15.99
N TYR A 308 -17.34 6.18 14.97
CA TYR A 308 -17.15 5.58 13.63
C TYR A 308 -16.13 4.43 13.67
N MET A 309 -15.01 4.63 14.39
CA MET A 309 -13.97 3.60 14.52
C MET A 309 -14.39 2.39 15.37
N ASN A 310 -15.40 2.53 16.23
CA ASN A 310 -15.96 1.44 17.02
C ASN A 310 -17.18 0.78 16.36
N SER A 311 -17.65 1.31 15.23
CA SER A 311 -18.78 0.76 14.50
C SER A 311 -18.49 -0.68 14.04
N SER A 312 -19.50 -1.54 14.12
CA SER A 312 -19.46 -2.90 13.55
C SER A 312 -19.73 -2.91 12.05
N GLU A 313 -20.12 -1.78 11.46
CA GLU A 313 -20.34 -1.63 10.03
C GLU A 313 -19.02 -1.72 9.24
N PRO A 314 -19.05 -2.05 7.94
CA PRO A 314 -17.84 -2.19 7.10
C PRO A 314 -16.91 -0.97 7.17
N GLU A 315 -17.47 0.23 7.24
CA GLU A 315 -16.70 1.47 7.41
C GLU A 315 -15.80 1.43 8.65
N GLY A 316 -16.32 0.98 9.80
CA GLY A 316 -15.55 0.93 11.03
C GLY A 316 -14.32 0.03 10.90
N ALA A 317 -14.49 -1.14 10.27
CA ALA A 317 -13.40 -2.09 10.04
C ALA A 317 -12.30 -1.49 9.13
N VAL A 318 -12.69 -0.75 8.11
CA VAL A 318 -11.75 -0.13 7.17
C VAL A 318 -11.03 1.05 7.82
N LEU A 319 -11.72 1.88 8.61
CA LEU A 319 -11.07 2.95 9.40
C LEU A 319 -10.07 2.39 10.41
N ARG A 320 -10.40 1.29 11.09
CA ARG A 320 -9.46 0.57 11.98
C ARG A 320 -8.25 0.06 11.19
N SER A 321 -8.46 -0.53 10.02
CA SER A 321 -7.38 -0.98 9.14
C SER A 321 -6.46 0.16 8.73
N VAL A 322 -7.01 1.33 8.36
CA VAL A 322 -6.24 2.53 8.03
C VAL A 322 -5.39 3.00 9.22
N MET A 323 -5.97 3.08 10.42
CA MET A 323 -5.26 3.44 11.64
C MET A 323 -4.09 2.47 11.92
N LEU A 324 -4.33 1.16 11.82
CA LEU A 324 -3.33 0.15 12.17
C LEU A 324 -2.18 0.08 11.14
N LYS A 325 -2.48 0.27 9.85
CA LYS A 325 -1.48 0.19 8.77
C LYS A 325 -0.67 1.47 8.62
N TYR A 326 -1.32 2.62 8.65
CA TYR A 326 -0.71 3.91 8.27
C TYR A 326 -0.59 4.89 9.43
N GLY A 327 -1.30 4.65 10.53
CA GLY A 327 -1.30 5.53 11.70
C GLY A 327 -0.17 5.24 12.68
N ARG A 328 0.06 6.21 13.58
CA ARG A 328 0.98 6.06 14.72
C ARG A 328 0.21 5.58 15.94
N ILE A 329 0.49 4.38 16.42
CA ILE A 329 -0.11 3.86 17.66
C ILE A 329 0.75 4.32 18.85
N THR A 330 0.31 5.40 19.49
CA THR A 330 0.96 5.99 20.69
C THR A 330 0.23 5.55 21.96
N PRO A 331 0.81 5.75 23.17
CA PRO A 331 0.13 5.45 24.43
C PRO A 331 -1.26 6.10 24.52
N GLY A 332 -1.38 7.38 24.17
CA GLY A 332 -2.67 8.08 24.14
C GLY A 332 -3.70 7.44 23.18
N VAL A 333 -3.25 6.93 22.02
CA VAL A 333 -4.13 6.19 21.10
C VAL A 333 -4.57 4.87 21.73
N THR A 334 -3.66 4.13 22.36
CA THR A 334 -4.01 2.87 23.03
C THR A 334 -4.99 3.09 24.20
N GLN A 335 -4.88 4.20 24.93
CA GLN A 335 -5.83 4.54 26.00
C GLN A 335 -7.22 4.89 25.47
N VAL A 336 -7.30 5.68 24.40
CA VAL A 336 -8.58 6.18 23.88
C VAL A 336 -9.29 5.15 22.99
N LEU A 337 -8.54 4.42 22.20
CA LEU A 337 -9.01 3.56 21.11
C LEU A 337 -8.64 2.08 21.31
N ALA A 338 -8.44 1.62 22.54
CA ALA A 338 -8.13 0.23 22.86
C ALA A 338 -9.07 -0.76 22.15
N GLU A 339 -10.38 -0.55 22.24
CA GLU A 339 -11.38 -1.43 21.63
C GLU A 339 -11.32 -1.42 20.10
N ALA A 340 -11.11 -0.25 19.48
CA ALA A 340 -10.93 -0.15 18.03
C ALA A 340 -9.65 -0.86 17.57
N ILE A 341 -8.54 -0.72 18.31
CA ILE A 341 -7.30 -1.45 18.02
C ILE A 341 -7.54 -2.97 18.12
N LYS A 342 -8.16 -3.41 19.22
CA LYS A 342 -8.43 -4.83 19.47
C LYS A 342 -9.28 -5.45 18.37
N ALA A 343 -10.36 -4.77 17.96
CA ALA A 343 -11.22 -5.21 16.87
C ALA A 343 -10.45 -5.28 15.53
N GLY A 344 -9.67 -4.23 15.20
CA GLY A 344 -8.96 -4.17 13.91
C GLY A 344 -7.91 -5.27 13.72
N ILE A 345 -7.25 -5.71 14.78
CA ILE A 345 -6.21 -6.76 14.71
C ILE A 345 -6.80 -8.13 14.37
N VAL A 346 -8.01 -8.42 14.81
CA VAL A 346 -8.67 -9.71 14.57
C VAL A 346 -9.45 -9.74 13.25
N GLU A 347 -9.61 -8.58 12.62
CA GLU A 347 -10.33 -8.44 11.35
C GLU A 347 -9.52 -8.98 10.16
N PRO A 348 -10.18 -9.58 9.16
CA PRO A 348 -9.52 -10.11 7.96
C PRO A 348 -8.78 -9.07 7.12
N LEU A 349 -9.15 -7.79 7.23
CA LEU A 349 -8.60 -6.68 6.45
C LEU A 349 -7.15 -6.31 6.84
N SER A 350 -6.62 -6.93 7.90
CA SER A 350 -5.22 -6.83 8.31
C SER A 350 -4.34 -7.70 7.39
N ASN A 351 -4.14 -7.23 6.16
CA ASN A 351 -3.34 -7.88 5.10
C ASN A 351 -1.86 -8.08 5.48
N ASP A 352 -1.19 -8.98 4.74
CA ASP A 352 0.19 -9.44 4.99
C ASP A 352 1.26 -8.34 4.85
N ASP A 353 1.14 -7.44 3.85
CA ASP A 353 2.19 -6.46 3.52
C ASP A 353 2.57 -5.50 4.67
N MET A 354 1.67 -5.28 5.63
CA MET A 354 1.90 -4.40 6.79
C MET A 354 1.83 -5.14 8.12
N ALA A 355 1.86 -6.48 8.10
CA ALA A 355 1.66 -7.30 9.29
C ALA A 355 2.72 -7.05 10.37
N SER A 356 3.99 -6.91 9.99
CA SER A 356 5.07 -6.55 10.93
C SER A 356 4.88 -5.16 11.54
N THR A 357 4.36 -4.19 10.78
CA THR A 357 4.05 -2.85 11.30
C THR A 357 2.94 -2.92 12.35
N ILE A 358 1.85 -3.64 12.05
CA ILE A 358 0.73 -3.84 12.98
C ILE A 358 1.20 -4.60 14.22
N ALA A 359 2.00 -5.65 14.05
CA ALA A 359 2.54 -6.43 15.15
C ALA A 359 3.44 -5.59 16.06
N ALA A 360 4.33 -4.75 15.48
CA ALA A 360 5.16 -3.85 16.26
C ALA A 360 4.33 -2.88 17.13
N ASN A 361 3.16 -2.45 16.65
CA ASN A 361 2.28 -1.56 17.39
C ASN A 361 1.65 -2.21 18.64
N ILE A 362 1.44 -3.53 18.65
CA ILE A 362 0.97 -4.25 19.85
C ILE A 362 2.09 -4.82 20.71
N LEU A 363 3.25 -5.10 20.14
CA LEU A 363 4.38 -5.60 20.91
C LEU A 363 4.94 -4.54 21.86
N ARG A 364 5.03 -3.27 21.44
CA ARG A 364 5.51 -2.17 22.30
C ARG A 364 4.78 -2.08 23.64
N PRO A 365 3.43 -1.94 23.69
CA PRO A 365 2.72 -1.90 24.96
C PRO A 365 2.85 -3.20 25.77
N ALA A 366 2.84 -4.37 25.13
CA ALA A 366 3.02 -5.63 25.84
C ALA A 366 4.40 -5.76 26.49
N LEU A 367 5.46 -5.38 25.78
CA LEU A 367 6.82 -5.46 26.32
C LEU A 367 7.06 -4.45 27.44
N ALA A 368 6.49 -3.23 27.33
CA ALA A 368 6.53 -2.25 28.41
C ALA A 368 5.84 -2.78 29.68
N ASP A 369 4.67 -3.41 29.53
CA ASP A 369 3.94 -4.05 30.64
C ASP A 369 4.73 -5.24 31.26
N LEU A 370 5.40 -6.05 30.42
CA LEU A 370 6.24 -7.15 30.91
C LEU A 370 7.47 -6.68 31.72
N ARG A 371 7.98 -5.50 31.40
CA ARG A 371 9.14 -4.87 32.05
C ARG A 371 8.77 -4.03 33.27
N GLU A 372 7.47 -3.85 33.51
CA GLU A 372 6.97 -2.95 34.56
C GLU A 372 7.46 -1.50 34.34
N ASP A 373 7.51 -1.06 33.08
CA ASP A 373 7.90 0.30 32.70
C ASP A 373 6.84 1.32 33.17
N GLU A 374 7.06 1.97 34.32
CA GLU A 374 6.12 2.95 34.89
C GLU A 374 6.12 4.31 34.18
N GLU A 375 7.10 4.60 33.31
CA GLU A 375 7.25 5.91 32.67
C GLU A 375 6.16 6.21 31.63
N VAL A 376 5.53 5.18 31.05
CA VAL A 376 4.58 5.32 29.94
C VAL A 376 3.32 4.52 30.20
N GLU A 377 2.20 5.21 30.41
CA GLU A 377 0.91 4.56 30.63
C GLU A 377 0.28 4.14 29.29
N TRP A 378 0.35 2.85 28.98
CA TRP A 378 -0.33 2.25 27.83
C TRP A 378 -1.77 1.85 28.16
N GLY A 379 -2.64 1.84 27.15
CA GLY A 379 -4.01 1.32 27.24
C GLY A 379 -4.18 -0.11 26.76
N LEU A 380 -3.08 -0.80 26.45
CA LEU A 380 -3.01 -2.21 26.10
C LEU A 380 -1.93 -2.87 26.94
N PHE A 381 -2.20 -4.09 27.40
CA PHE A 381 -1.31 -4.83 28.30
C PHE A 381 -0.93 -6.20 27.71
N ALA A 382 0.04 -6.88 28.32
CA ALA A 382 0.50 -8.19 27.89
C ALA A 382 -0.65 -9.21 27.78
N ALA A 383 -1.62 -9.16 28.69
CA ALA A 383 -2.80 -10.01 28.67
C ALA A 383 -3.71 -9.74 27.45
N ASP A 384 -3.93 -8.47 27.09
CA ASP A 384 -4.69 -8.09 25.90
C ASP A 384 -4.00 -8.62 24.64
N VAL A 385 -2.69 -8.40 24.53
CA VAL A 385 -1.90 -8.82 23.36
C VAL A 385 -1.87 -10.34 23.23
N SER A 386 -1.82 -11.06 24.35
CA SER A 386 -1.96 -12.52 24.35
C SER A 386 -3.30 -12.97 23.78
N GLN A 387 -4.40 -12.30 24.14
CA GLN A 387 -5.72 -12.59 23.58
C GLN A 387 -5.79 -12.22 22.09
N LEU A 388 -5.22 -11.08 21.70
CA LEU A 388 -5.20 -10.61 20.32
C LEU A 388 -4.46 -11.57 19.39
N LEU A 389 -3.27 -12.05 19.77
CA LEU A 389 -2.51 -13.01 18.95
C LEU A 389 -3.25 -14.34 18.73
N ARG A 390 -4.18 -14.72 19.61
CA ARG A 390 -5.04 -15.90 19.42
C ARG A 390 -6.16 -15.67 18.41
N GLY A 391 -6.64 -14.43 18.27
CA GLY A 391 -7.68 -14.04 17.31
C GLY A 391 -7.13 -13.51 15.98
N ALA A 392 -5.88 -13.07 15.94
CA ALA A 392 -5.29 -12.42 14.79
C ALA A 392 -5.09 -13.37 13.59
N PRO A 393 -5.01 -12.83 12.36
CA PRO A 393 -4.52 -13.56 11.20
C PRO A 393 -3.11 -14.13 11.40
N GLN A 394 -2.76 -15.17 10.65
CA GLN A 394 -1.42 -15.79 10.69
C GLN A 394 -0.31 -14.80 10.34
N ALA A 395 -0.55 -13.92 9.36
CA ALA A 395 0.36 -12.85 8.98
C ALA A 395 0.83 -12.01 10.19
N ILE A 396 -0.10 -11.61 11.08
CA ILE A 396 0.23 -10.81 12.28
C ILE A 396 1.09 -11.59 13.27
N ARG A 397 0.84 -12.90 13.45
CA ARG A 397 1.70 -13.76 14.29
C ARG A 397 3.10 -13.88 13.68
N SER A 398 3.20 -14.04 12.37
CA SER A 398 4.50 -14.07 11.67
C SER A 398 5.23 -12.74 11.82
N GLY A 399 4.54 -11.63 11.58
CA GLY A 399 5.06 -10.28 11.75
C GLY A 399 5.52 -9.99 13.19
N ALA A 400 4.85 -10.56 14.21
CA ALA A 400 5.28 -10.43 15.59
C ALA A 400 6.64 -11.09 15.84
N LEU A 401 6.87 -12.30 15.30
CA LEU A 401 8.16 -12.97 15.43
C LEU A 401 9.25 -12.27 14.62
N ASP A 402 8.94 -11.80 13.41
CA ASP A 402 9.85 -10.98 12.60
C ASP A 402 10.31 -9.72 13.35
N VAL A 403 9.36 -8.98 13.94
CA VAL A 403 9.66 -7.78 14.74
C VAL A 403 10.53 -8.12 15.95
N LEU A 404 10.19 -9.17 16.71
CA LEU A 404 10.98 -9.59 17.86
C LEU A 404 12.40 -9.99 17.47
N SER A 405 12.57 -10.70 16.35
CA SER A 405 13.88 -11.08 15.84
C SER A 405 14.72 -9.86 15.48
N ARG A 406 14.13 -8.88 14.77
CA ARG A 406 14.82 -7.62 14.45
C ARG A 406 15.21 -6.85 15.70
N TRP A 407 14.30 -6.72 16.67
CA TRP A 407 14.59 -6.03 17.93
C TRP A 407 15.61 -6.74 18.81
N LEU A 408 15.67 -8.07 18.76
CA LEU A 408 16.70 -8.85 19.46
C LEU A 408 18.09 -8.55 18.89
N ASN A 409 18.21 -8.52 17.56
CA ASN A 409 19.46 -8.21 16.87
C ASN A 409 19.93 -6.76 17.11
N ASP A 410 18.98 -5.83 17.20
CA ASP A 410 19.24 -4.40 17.43
C ASP A 410 19.20 -4.00 18.92
N TYR A 411 19.20 -4.97 19.85
CA TYR A 411 19.03 -4.69 21.28
C TYR A 411 20.26 -3.97 21.86
N GLU A 412 20.05 -2.83 22.53
CA GLU A 412 21.13 -1.91 22.92
C GLU A 412 22.20 -2.54 23.82
N THR A 413 21.80 -3.45 24.72
CA THR A 413 22.70 -4.13 25.66
C THR A 413 23.19 -5.49 25.16
N GLY A 414 22.87 -5.86 23.93
CA GLY A 414 23.25 -7.13 23.30
C GLY A 414 22.14 -8.16 23.27
N ALA A 415 22.37 -9.22 22.48
CA ALA A 415 21.39 -10.26 22.20
C ALA A 415 20.97 -11.05 23.44
N GLU A 416 21.89 -11.35 24.35
CA GLU A 416 21.62 -12.12 25.57
C GLU A 416 20.68 -11.35 26.52
N SER A 417 20.92 -10.05 26.71
CA SER A 417 20.01 -9.18 27.45
C SER A 417 18.66 -9.06 26.76
N GLY A 418 18.64 -8.88 25.43
CA GLY A 418 17.39 -8.87 24.66
C GLY A 418 16.60 -10.17 24.81
N TRP A 419 17.28 -11.32 24.87
CA TRP A 419 16.64 -12.60 25.10
C TRP A 419 15.95 -12.65 26.48
N HIS A 420 16.69 -12.33 27.55
CA HIS A 420 16.19 -12.40 28.93
C HIS A 420 15.14 -11.34 29.28
N GLU A 421 15.28 -10.13 28.75
CA GLU A 421 14.43 -8.97 29.10
C GLU A 421 13.26 -8.76 28.14
N MET A 422 13.24 -9.45 26.98
CA MET A 422 12.22 -9.27 25.95
C MET A 422 11.62 -10.59 25.49
N VAL A 423 12.43 -11.46 24.89
CA VAL A 423 11.92 -12.59 24.13
C VAL A 423 11.41 -13.70 25.04
N ALA A 424 12.20 -14.13 26.02
CA ALA A 424 11.81 -15.19 26.95
C ALA A 424 10.54 -14.82 27.76
N PRO A 425 10.44 -13.64 28.40
CA PRO A 425 9.22 -13.23 29.10
C PRO A 425 7.99 -13.17 28.18
N PHE A 426 8.19 -12.72 26.93
CA PHE A 426 7.11 -12.68 25.94
C PHE A 426 6.58 -14.07 25.60
N PHE A 427 7.45 -15.06 25.37
CA PHE A 427 7.03 -16.44 25.13
C PHE A 427 6.37 -17.09 26.35
N GLU A 428 6.81 -16.72 27.55
CA GLU A 428 6.24 -17.25 28.79
C GLU A 428 4.83 -16.71 29.06
N ARG A 429 4.59 -15.41 28.84
CA ARG A 429 3.38 -14.72 29.31
C ARG A 429 2.42 -14.32 28.18
N VAL A 430 2.90 -14.12 26.96
CA VAL A 430 2.10 -13.51 25.87
C VAL A 430 1.86 -14.46 24.70
N TRP A 431 2.89 -15.15 24.19
CA TRP A 431 2.79 -15.96 22.98
C TRP A 431 1.73 -17.09 23.07
N PRO A 432 0.89 -17.30 22.03
CA PRO A 432 -0.07 -18.40 22.01
C PRO A 432 0.60 -19.78 22.08
N LYS A 433 0.19 -20.63 23.03
CA LYS A 433 0.83 -21.93 23.30
C LYS A 433 0.07 -23.12 22.70
N GLU A 434 -1.11 -22.88 22.16
CA GLU A 434 -2.01 -23.91 21.66
C GLU A 434 -1.52 -24.47 20.31
N ARG A 435 -1.58 -25.79 20.13
CA ARG A 435 -1.10 -26.47 18.92
C ARG A 435 -1.72 -25.97 17.61
N LYS A 436 -2.93 -25.40 17.65
CA LYS A 436 -3.62 -24.86 16.47
C LYS A 436 -2.92 -23.62 15.87
N PHE A 437 -1.99 -23.01 16.60
CA PHE A 437 -1.20 -21.88 16.14
C PHE A 437 0.19 -22.27 15.64
N LEU A 438 0.51 -23.57 15.65
CA LEU A 438 1.72 -24.09 15.03
C LEU A 438 1.56 -24.05 13.52
N ASP A 439 2.50 -23.39 12.85
CA ASP A 439 2.53 -23.29 11.40
C ASP A 439 3.98 -23.27 10.91
N ALA A 440 4.24 -23.94 9.79
CA ALA A 440 5.58 -24.00 9.19
C ALA A 440 6.10 -22.61 8.77
N SER A 441 5.21 -21.66 8.45
CA SER A 441 5.55 -20.29 8.07
C SER A 441 6.21 -19.51 9.21
N LEU A 442 6.01 -19.91 10.47
CA LEU A 442 6.60 -19.25 11.64
C LEU A 442 8.04 -19.70 11.89
N THR A 443 8.42 -20.86 11.36
CA THR A 443 9.70 -21.52 11.61
C THR A 443 10.92 -20.68 11.24
N PRO A 444 10.98 -19.97 10.10
CA PRO A 444 12.12 -19.09 9.80
C PRO A 444 12.38 -18.06 10.91
N HIS A 445 11.33 -17.39 11.39
CA HIS A 445 11.48 -16.37 12.43
C HIS A 445 11.84 -16.98 13.80
N LEU A 446 11.35 -18.19 14.11
CA LEU A 446 11.73 -18.91 15.32
C LEU A 446 13.19 -19.37 15.28
N ILE A 447 13.69 -19.78 14.12
CA ILE A 447 15.12 -20.06 13.89
C ILE A 447 15.92 -18.79 14.13
N ASP A 448 15.53 -17.67 13.51
CA ASP A 448 16.24 -16.39 13.63
C ASP A 448 16.28 -15.90 15.08
N LEU A 449 15.20 -16.08 15.86
CA LEU A 449 15.18 -15.80 17.30
C LEU A 449 16.11 -16.72 18.10
N ALA A 450 16.14 -18.02 17.78
CA ALA A 450 17.00 -18.97 18.48
C ALA A 450 18.47 -18.67 18.22
N VAL A 451 18.90 -18.60 16.96
CA VAL A 451 20.31 -18.37 16.63
C VAL A 451 20.75 -16.93 16.90
N GLY A 452 19.80 -15.99 16.90
CA GLY A 452 20.03 -14.58 17.24
C GLY A 452 20.17 -14.30 18.73
N SER A 453 19.95 -15.27 19.63
CA SER A 453 20.07 -15.05 21.08
C SER A 453 21.50 -15.15 21.63
N GLY A 454 22.52 -15.18 20.77
CA GLY A 454 23.93 -15.21 21.19
C GLY A 454 24.29 -16.43 22.04
N GLU A 455 24.93 -16.22 23.19
CA GLU A 455 25.27 -17.29 24.15
C GLU A 455 24.05 -18.05 24.69
N GLU A 456 22.86 -17.45 24.62
CA GLU A 456 21.62 -18.07 25.11
C GLU A 456 21.00 -19.06 24.11
N PHE A 457 21.61 -19.29 22.94
CA PHE A 457 21.07 -20.17 21.91
C PHE A 457 20.62 -21.55 22.45
N PRO A 458 21.39 -22.27 23.30
CA PRO A 458 20.93 -23.54 23.86
C PRO A 458 19.63 -23.42 24.68
N ALA A 459 19.50 -22.37 25.49
CA ALA A 459 18.31 -22.11 26.29
C ALA A 459 17.13 -21.69 25.40
N ALA A 460 17.39 -20.84 24.41
CA ALA A 460 16.41 -20.38 23.44
C ALA A 460 15.85 -21.52 22.61
N LEU A 461 16.71 -22.40 22.06
CA LEU A 461 16.28 -23.58 21.32
C LEU A 461 15.35 -24.46 22.15
N LYS A 462 15.70 -24.72 23.42
CA LYS A 462 14.89 -25.52 24.33
C LYS A 462 13.49 -24.91 24.56
N MET A 463 13.41 -23.59 24.71
CA MET A 463 12.14 -22.87 24.89
C MET A 463 11.30 -22.84 23.62
N LEU A 464 11.93 -22.61 22.46
CA LEU A 464 11.25 -22.41 21.18
C LEU A 464 10.87 -23.72 20.47
N ARG A 465 11.55 -24.83 20.81
CA ARG A 465 11.33 -26.17 20.22
C ARG A 465 9.85 -26.60 20.09
N PRO A 466 8.94 -26.36 21.06
CA PRO A 466 7.53 -26.74 20.91
C PRO A 466 6.79 -26.00 19.80
N TYR A 467 7.33 -24.86 19.34
CA TYR A 467 6.74 -23.99 18.33
C TYR A 467 7.31 -24.20 16.93
N ILE A 468 8.49 -24.81 16.84
CA ILE A 468 9.19 -25.09 15.59
C ILE A 468 8.54 -26.30 14.92
N SER A 469 8.14 -26.12 13.67
CA SER A 469 7.59 -27.19 12.84
C SER A 469 8.54 -27.50 11.68
N PRO A 470 8.62 -28.77 11.20
CA PRO A 470 9.34 -29.08 9.98
C PRO A 470 8.82 -28.26 8.81
N TYR A 471 9.71 -27.86 7.89
CA TYR A 471 9.29 -27.18 6.66
C TYR A 471 8.39 -28.09 5.83
N ASP A 472 7.32 -27.55 5.26
CA ASP A 472 6.30 -28.33 4.57
C ASP A 472 6.72 -28.66 3.12
N GLN A 473 6.74 -27.72 2.19
CA GLN A 473 6.88 -27.87 0.74
C GLN A 473 7.64 -26.66 0.17
N GLY A 474 8.36 -26.87 -0.93
CA GLY A 474 9.16 -25.83 -1.57
C GLY A 474 10.55 -25.72 -0.98
N HIS A 475 11.05 -24.50 -0.76
CA HIS A 475 12.41 -24.26 -0.29
C HIS A 475 12.38 -23.78 1.16
N GLY A 476 12.98 -24.57 2.06
CA GLY A 476 13.15 -24.19 3.45
C GLY A 476 14.31 -23.20 3.58
N SER A 477 14.07 -22.03 4.19
CA SER A 477 15.12 -21.05 4.42
C SER A 477 15.98 -21.46 5.61
N LEU A 478 17.27 -21.73 5.37
CA LEU A 478 18.27 -21.93 6.42
C LEU A 478 19.17 -20.70 6.60
N HIS A 479 18.74 -19.55 6.08
CA HIS A 479 19.55 -18.34 6.05
C HIS A 479 19.99 -17.90 7.46
N GLY A 480 19.09 -17.92 8.45
CA GLY A 480 19.42 -17.54 9.83
C GLY A 480 20.58 -18.35 10.42
N ILE A 481 20.51 -19.68 10.30
CA ILE A 481 21.56 -20.59 10.79
C ILE A 481 22.86 -20.38 10.00
N ARG A 482 22.76 -20.19 8.69
CA ARG A 482 23.95 -19.98 7.85
C ARG A 482 24.64 -18.65 8.15
N SER A 483 23.87 -17.61 8.43
CA SER A 483 24.40 -16.26 8.68
C SER A 483 24.86 -16.05 10.12
N SER A 484 24.56 -16.97 11.04
CA SER A 484 25.04 -16.94 12.44
C SER A 484 26.35 -17.71 12.63
N ASP A 485 26.93 -17.60 13.82
CA ASP A 485 28.08 -18.37 14.32
C ASP A 485 27.67 -19.60 15.17
N ALA A 486 26.38 -19.93 15.16
CA ALA A 486 25.83 -21.07 15.91
C ALA A 486 26.45 -22.43 15.51
N PRO A 487 26.73 -22.72 14.22
CA PRO A 487 27.38 -23.98 13.85
C PRO A 487 28.78 -24.16 14.48
N GLU A 488 29.53 -23.09 14.68
CA GLU A 488 30.86 -23.14 15.30
C GLU A 488 30.79 -23.22 16.82
N ARG A 489 29.91 -22.41 17.44
CA ARG A 489 29.86 -22.26 18.89
C ARG A 489 29.03 -23.32 19.58
N PHE A 490 27.96 -23.78 18.91
CA PHE A 490 26.95 -24.68 19.46
C PHE A 490 26.59 -25.78 18.45
N PRO A 491 27.54 -26.65 18.05
CA PRO A 491 27.33 -27.61 16.97
C PRO A 491 26.23 -28.63 17.30
N LYS A 492 26.09 -29.05 18.56
CA LYS A 492 25.10 -30.05 18.98
C LYS A 492 23.68 -29.51 18.96
N GLU A 493 23.51 -28.29 19.44
CA GLU A 493 22.24 -27.56 19.44
C GLU A 493 21.85 -27.17 18.01
N THR A 494 22.81 -26.76 17.19
CA THR A 494 22.59 -26.50 15.77
C THR A 494 22.14 -27.77 15.05
N LEU A 495 22.76 -28.93 15.32
CA LEU A 495 22.30 -30.21 14.78
C LEU A 495 20.88 -30.57 15.26
N GLU A 496 20.55 -30.29 16.52
CA GLU A 496 19.16 -30.47 17.01
C GLU A 496 18.18 -29.59 16.24
N LEU A 497 18.50 -28.32 16.03
CA LEU A 497 17.67 -27.39 15.27
C LEU A 497 17.50 -27.85 13.81
N LEU A 498 18.59 -28.22 13.13
CA LEU A 498 18.53 -28.78 11.78
C LEU A 498 17.68 -30.05 11.72
N TRP A 499 17.80 -30.94 12.71
CA TRP A 499 16.99 -32.15 12.76
C TRP A 499 15.50 -31.86 12.94
N LEU A 500 15.15 -30.83 13.71
CA LEU A 500 13.76 -30.39 13.89
C LEU A 500 13.15 -29.88 12.58
N VAL A 501 13.91 -29.13 11.78
CA VAL A 501 13.38 -28.40 10.61
C VAL A 501 13.57 -29.13 9.29
N CYS A 502 14.68 -29.89 9.16
CA CYS A 502 15.08 -30.63 7.96
C CYS A 502 14.95 -32.14 8.09
N GLY A 503 14.57 -32.68 9.26
CA GLY A 503 14.52 -34.11 9.49
C GLY A 503 13.48 -34.87 8.62
N PRO A 504 13.28 -36.18 8.85
CA PRO A 504 12.46 -37.05 8.00
C PRO A 504 11.00 -36.63 7.78
N ASN A 505 10.49 -35.73 8.62
CA ASN A 505 9.13 -35.20 8.54
C ASN A 505 9.02 -33.95 7.65
N SER A 506 10.14 -33.34 7.26
CA SER A 506 10.16 -32.23 6.31
C SER A 506 9.96 -32.74 4.89
N ARG A 507 9.30 -31.96 4.04
CA ARG A 507 9.18 -32.24 2.60
C ARG A 507 9.72 -31.10 1.74
N ALA A 508 10.46 -30.16 2.34
CA ALA A 508 11.12 -29.07 1.64
C ALA A 508 12.51 -29.51 1.14
N SER A 509 12.98 -28.84 0.08
CA SER A 509 14.36 -28.92 -0.41
C SER A 509 15.22 -27.85 0.27
N PHE A 510 16.50 -28.18 0.51
CA PHE A 510 17.45 -27.35 1.25
C PHE A 510 18.79 -27.24 0.50
N PHE A 511 18.90 -26.29 -0.43
CA PHE A 511 20.08 -26.11 -1.30
C PHE A 511 21.39 -25.82 -0.58
N GLU A 512 21.36 -25.30 0.66
CA GLU A 512 22.56 -24.89 1.40
C GLU A 512 22.81 -25.70 2.66
N LEU A 513 22.08 -26.80 2.87
CA LEU A 513 22.24 -27.65 4.05
C LEU A 513 23.67 -28.19 4.17
N HIS A 514 24.28 -28.58 3.05
CA HIS A 514 25.66 -29.09 3.04
C HIS A 514 26.67 -28.11 3.64
N LYS A 515 26.54 -26.80 3.34
CA LYS A 515 27.45 -25.77 3.87
C LYS A 515 27.38 -25.65 5.39
N ILE A 516 26.21 -25.88 5.97
CA ILE A 516 26.03 -25.86 7.42
C ILE A 516 26.60 -27.14 8.03
N ILE A 517 26.38 -28.30 7.39
CA ILE A 517 26.96 -29.58 7.82
C ILE A 517 28.49 -29.52 7.83
N ASP A 518 29.11 -28.98 6.78
CA ASP A 518 30.56 -28.83 6.69
C ASP A 518 31.11 -28.02 7.88
N ARG A 519 30.45 -26.91 8.22
CA ARG A 519 30.81 -26.08 9.38
C ARG A 519 30.67 -26.81 10.73
N LEU A 520 29.67 -27.68 10.86
CA LEU A 520 29.49 -28.51 12.07
C LEU A 520 30.61 -29.54 12.23
N ILE A 521 31.01 -30.19 11.14
CA ILE A 521 32.10 -31.18 11.16
C ILE A 521 33.44 -30.50 11.44
N GLU A 522 33.66 -29.32 10.86
CA GLU A 522 34.87 -28.51 11.12
C GLU A 522 34.98 -28.06 12.58
N SER A 523 33.85 -27.75 13.24
CA SER A 523 33.82 -27.27 14.62
C SER A 523 33.87 -28.39 15.68
N ASP A 524 33.18 -29.50 15.45
CA ASP A 524 33.17 -30.68 16.34
C ASP A 524 33.22 -31.98 15.52
N PRO A 525 34.42 -32.49 15.18
CA PRO A 525 34.57 -33.70 14.35
C PRO A 525 33.87 -34.95 14.91
N ASP A 526 33.62 -35.02 16.22
CA ASP A 526 32.93 -36.17 16.83
C ASP A 526 31.45 -36.24 16.38
N ILE A 527 30.87 -35.12 15.93
CA ILE A 527 29.47 -35.02 15.49
C ILE A 527 29.20 -35.76 14.17
N GLU A 528 30.24 -36.08 13.39
CA GLU A 528 30.15 -36.87 12.15
C GLU A 528 29.58 -38.29 12.41
N THR A 529 29.75 -38.79 13.64
CA THR A 529 29.21 -40.10 14.05
C THR A 529 27.73 -40.08 14.42
N ASP A 530 27.11 -38.89 14.54
CA ASP A 530 25.70 -38.75 14.86
C ASP A 530 24.83 -39.17 13.67
N ARG A 531 23.92 -40.13 13.90
CA ARG A 531 23.01 -40.65 12.88
C ARG A 531 22.11 -39.58 12.26
N ARG A 532 21.79 -38.52 13.01
CA ARG A 532 20.99 -37.39 12.52
C ARG A 532 21.76 -36.62 11.45
N LEU A 533 23.04 -36.36 11.70
CA LEU A 533 23.92 -35.66 10.75
C LEU A 533 24.11 -36.50 9.48
N GLN A 534 24.42 -37.79 9.62
CA GLN A 534 24.58 -38.69 8.48
C GLN A 534 23.31 -38.78 7.62
N TRP A 535 22.14 -38.77 8.25
CA TRP A 535 20.87 -38.73 7.53
C TRP A 535 20.69 -37.41 6.77
N LEU A 536 20.96 -36.27 7.43
CA LEU A 536 20.86 -34.94 6.80
C LEU A 536 21.84 -34.79 5.63
N GLU A 537 23.06 -35.31 5.75
CA GLU A 537 24.07 -35.28 4.69
C GLU A 537 23.63 -36.07 3.45
N GLN A 538 23.05 -37.26 3.64
CA GLN A 538 22.54 -38.09 2.55
C GLN A 538 21.37 -37.45 1.79
N HIS A 539 20.63 -36.55 2.45
CA HIS A 539 19.46 -35.87 1.91
C HIS A 539 19.72 -34.39 1.59
N ALA A 540 20.96 -33.91 1.72
CA ALA A 540 21.37 -32.58 1.31
C ALA A 540 21.57 -32.54 -0.21
N GLU A 541 20.86 -31.66 -0.89
CA GLU A 541 21.07 -31.42 -2.33
C GLU A 541 22.43 -30.72 -2.52
N ARG A 542 23.35 -31.39 -3.23
CA ARG A 542 24.62 -30.81 -3.68
C ARG A 542 24.43 -30.34 -5.13
N VAL A 543 24.21 -29.05 -5.33
CA VAL A 543 24.18 -28.42 -6.67
C VAL A 543 25.45 -27.62 -6.89
#